data_AF-A0A7N0TRE0-F1
#
_entry.id   AF-A0A7N0TRE0-F1
#
_cell.length_a   1.000
_cell.length_b   1.000
_cell.length_c   1.000
_cell.angle_alpha   90.00
_cell.angle_beta   90.00
_cell.angle_gamma   90.00
#
_symmetry.space_group_name_H-M   'P 1'
#
loop_
_entity.id
_entity.type
_entity.pdbx_description
1 polymer ?
#
loop_
_entity_poly.entity_id
_entity_poly.type
_entity_poly.pdbx_seq_one_letter_code
_entity_poly.pdbx_strand_id
1 'polypeptide(L)'
;MNPRRMRLEADIQKELAEFTFEELQKARADGSHAIHLKSIQERKHSRANKNRPMEVTCKKPVSRYRETIQVPKKVVRDPRFESLCGTLVEDGFRKRYNFLFEDNLPAEKKELQKQLKKTKDPGITKQLKNRISWIVTDEVWIC
;
A
#
# COMPACT_ATOMS: atom_id res chain seq x y z
N MET A 1 4.68 36.00 -37.81
CA MET A 1 3.80 35.25 -38.75
C MET A 1 4.58 34.93 -40.02
N ASN A 2 4.46 33.72 -40.58
CA ASN A 2 5.18 33.33 -41.79
C ASN A 2 4.57 34.01 -43.05
N PRO A 3 5.34 34.75 -43.86
CA PRO A 3 4.80 35.57 -44.95
C PRO A 3 4.16 34.74 -46.08
N ARG A 4 4.58 33.47 -46.26
CA ARG A 4 3.98 32.56 -47.24
C ARG A 4 2.53 32.18 -46.89
N ARG A 5 2.21 32.10 -45.60
CA ARG A 5 0.87 31.72 -45.13
C ARG A 5 -0.15 32.83 -45.39
N MET A 6 0.26 34.09 -45.19
CA MET A 6 -0.58 35.26 -45.47
C MET A 6 -0.95 35.37 -46.95
N ARG A 7 -0.03 35.02 -47.86
CA ARG A 7 -0.31 34.99 -49.30
C ARG A 7 -1.35 33.93 -49.64
N LEU A 8 -1.18 32.71 -49.14
CA LEU A 8 -2.14 31.63 -49.33
C LEU A 8 -3.53 31.98 -48.79
N GLU A 9 -3.61 32.58 -47.61
CA GLU A 9 -4.90 32.99 -47.03
C GLU A 9 -5.57 34.10 -47.86
N ALA A 10 -4.81 35.04 -48.42
CA ALA A 10 -5.33 36.08 -49.31
C ALA A 10 -5.75 35.53 -50.69
N ASP A 11 -4.99 34.59 -51.25
CA ASP A 11 -5.30 33.93 -52.52
C ASP A 11 -6.61 33.13 -52.40
N ILE A 12 -6.78 32.40 -51.29
CA ILE A 12 -8.02 31.66 -50.97
C ILE A 12 -9.22 32.62 -50.84
N GLN A 13 -9.04 33.77 -50.18
CA GLN A 13 -10.12 34.75 -50.03
C GLN A 13 -10.53 35.35 -51.37
N LYS A 14 -9.57 35.57 -52.26
CA LYS A 14 -9.82 36.08 -53.60
C LYS A 14 -10.60 35.06 -54.44
N GLU A 15 -10.18 33.80 -54.42
CA GLU A 15 -10.90 32.71 -55.10
C GLU A 15 -12.34 32.58 -54.58
N LEU A 16 -12.56 32.64 -53.25
CA LEU A 16 -13.91 32.57 -52.66
C LEU A 16 -14.81 33.74 -53.04
N ALA A 17 -14.24 34.93 -53.25
CA ALA A 17 -15.01 36.11 -53.69
C ALA A 17 -15.43 36.04 -55.17
N GLU A 18 -14.71 35.27 -55.98
CA GLU A 18 -15.00 35.07 -57.41
C GLU A 18 -16.10 34.02 -57.66
N PHE A 19 -16.40 33.16 -56.68
CA PHE A 19 -17.51 32.21 -56.80
C PHE A 19 -18.86 32.90 -56.71
N THR A 20 -19.72 32.62 -57.69
CA THR A 20 -21.07 33.16 -57.74
C THR A 20 -21.99 32.45 -56.75
N PHE A 21 -23.05 33.15 -56.30
CA PHE A 21 -24.02 32.59 -55.36
C PHE A 21 -24.71 31.33 -55.89
N GLU A 22 -24.92 31.25 -57.21
CA GLU A 22 -25.52 30.10 -57.88
C GLU A 22 -24.62 28.86 -57.82
N GLU A 23 -23.31 29.03 -58.04
CA GLU A 23 -22.33 27.95 -57.91
C GLU A 23 -22.25 27.41 -56.48
N LEU A 24 -22.36 28.29 -55.47
CA LEU A 24 -22.41 27.89 -54.06
C LEU A 24 -23.68 27.07 -53.74
N GLN A 25 -24.82 27.48 -54.29
CA GLN A 25 -26.09 26.78 -54.06
C GLN A 25 -26.10 25.40 -54.73
N LYS A 26 -25.49 25.29 -55.92
CA LYS A 26 -25.30 24.03 -56.64
C LYS A 26 -24.36 23.07 -55.91
N ALA A 27 -23.20 23.55 -55.46
CA ALA A 27 -22.25 22.74 -54.68
C ALA A 27 -22.87 22.16 -53.39
N ARG A 28 -23.81 22.88 -52.77
CA ARG A 28 -24.56 22.40 -51.60
C ARG A 28 -25.58 21.32 -51.97
N ALA A 29 -26.25 21.47 -53.11
CA ALA A 29 -27.23 20.50 -53.61
C ALA A 29 -26.57 19.18 -54.04
N ASP A 30 -25.35 19.25 -54.58
CA ASP A 30 -24.60 18.09 -55.08
C ASP A 30 -24.09 17.17 -53.95
N GLY A 31 -24.13 17.60 -52.68
CA GLY A 31 -23.80 16.78 -51.50
C GLY A 31 -22.33 16.34 -51.40
N SER A 32 -21.50 16.69 -52.37
CA SER A 32 -20.08 16.36 -52.46
C SER A 32 -19.21 17.03 -51.38
N HIS A 33 -19.73 18.10 -50.74
CA HIS A 33 -19.08 18.80 -49.63
C HIS A 33 -19.23 18.10 -48.27
N ALA A 34 -20.02 17.01 -48.20
CA ALA A 34 -20.09 16.15 -47.04
C ALA A 34 -18.79 15.33 -46.94
N ILE A 35 -17.71 15.98 -46.52
CA ILE A 35 -16.51 15.28 -46.06
C ILE A 35 -16.99 14.42 -44.89
N HIS A 36 -17.07 13.11 -45.10
CA HIS A 36 -17.21 12.16 -44.01
C HIS A 36 -15.95 12.34 -43.16
N LEU A 37 -15.98 13.27 -42.19
CA LEU A 37 -15.01 13.30 -41.12
C LEU A 37 -15.15 11.94 -40.46
N LYS A 38 -14.26 11.00 -40.83
CA LYS A 38 -14.07 9.77 -40.08
C LYS A 38 -13.97 10.23 -38.64
N SER A 39 -14.93 9.82 -37.81
CA SER A 39 -14.91 10.03 -36.37
C SER A 39 -13.47 9.80 -35.95
N ILE A 40 -12.81 10.83 -35.40
CA ILE A 40 -11.42 10.74 -34.95
C ILE A 40 -11.37 9.46 -34.14
N GLN A 41 -10.78 8.40 -34.71
CA GLN A 41 -10.66 7.14 -34.01
C GLN A 41 -9.86 7.51 -32.79
N GLU A 42 -10.50 7.48 -31.61
CA GLU A 42 -9.84 7.84 -30.36
C GLU A 42 -8.58 6.99 -30.30
N ARG A 43 -7.43 7.64 -30.50
CA ARG A 43 -6.15 6.97 -30.49
C ARG A 43 -6.10 6.25 -29.15
N LYS A 44 -5.85 4.94 -29.15
CA LYS A 44 -5.66 4.17 -27.92
C LYS A 44 -4.64 4.94 -27.09
N HIS A 45 -5.07 5.45 -25.93
CA HIS A 45 -4.21 6.29 -25.09
C HIS A 45 -3.06 5.40 -24.62
N SER A 46 -1.90 5.56 -25.24
CA SER A 46 -0.70 4.81 -24.90
C SER A 46 0.16 5.66 -23.98
N ARG A 47 0.88 5.01 -23.05
CA ARG A 47 1.83 5.70 -22.19
C ARG A 47 2.89 6.40 -23.05
N ALA A 48 3.23 7.64 -22.72
CA ALA A 48 4.31 8.35 -23.40
C ALA A 48 5.70 7.70 -23.19
N ASN A 49 5.89 6.97 -22.09
CA ASN A 49 7.09 6.16 -21.79
C ASN A 49 6.68 4.95 -20.94
N LYS A 50 7.39 3.81 -21.06
CA LYS A 50 7.14 2.57 -20.32
C LYS A 50 7.20 2.76 -18.79
N ASN A 51 8.05 3.66 -18.32
CA ASN A 51 8.25 3.93 -16.88
C ASN A 51 7.36 5.06 -16.33
N ARG A 52 6.44 5.62 -17.13
CA ARG A 52 5.55 6.71 -16.71
C ARG A 52 4.11 6.19 -16.48
N PRO A 53 3.48 6.50 -15.34
CA PRO A 53 2.07 6.19 -15.13
C PRO A 53 1.18 6.99 -16.09
N MET A 54 0.03 6.43 -16.45
CA MET A 54 -0.92 7.08 -17.34
C MET A 54 -2.00 7.77 -16.54
N GLU A 55 -2.20 9.06 -16.78
CA GLU A 55 -3.33 9.81 -16.25
C GLU A 55 -4.60 9.39 -17.00
N VAL A 56 -5.66 9.08 -16.26
CA VAL A 56 -6.96 8.68 -16.79
C VAL A 56 -8.05 9.54 -16.17
N THR A 57 -9.12 9.81 -16.93
CA THR A 57 -10.23 10.61 -16.42
C THR A 57 -11.02 9.83 -15.38
N CYS A 58 -11.46 10.51 -14.32
CA CYS A 58 -12.30 9.94 -13.27
C CYS A 58 -13.69 9.47 -13.77
N LYS A 59 -14.11 9.94 -14.95
CA LYS A 59 -15.37 9.54 -15.60
C LYS A 59 -15.31 8.16 -16.25
N LYS A 60 -14.11 7.58 -16.39
CA LYS A 60 -13.94 6.27 -17.03
C LYS A 60 -14.16 5.16 -15.99
N PRO A 61 -15.19 4.30 -16.15
CA PRO A 61 -15.44 3.23 -15.20
C PRO A 61 -14.31 2.20 -15.23
N VAL A 62 -13.95 1.67 -14.06
CA VAL A 62 -13.01 0.54 -13.95
C VAL A 62 -13.67 -0.69 -14.57
N SER A 63 -12.94 -1.44 -15.40
CA SER A 63 -13.53 -2.53 -16.20
C SER A 63 -14.10 -3.66 -15.34
N ARG A 64 -13.24 -4.45 -14.69
CA ARG A 64 -13.63 -5.54 -13.80
C ARG A 64 -12.58 -5.65 -12.70
N TYR A 65 -13.04 -5.76 -11.45
CA TYR A 65 -12.17 -6.15 -10.34
C TYR A 65 -11.70 -7.58 -10.56
N ARG A 66 -10.38 -7.79 -10.57
CA ARG A 66 -9.82 -9.14 -10.66
C ARG A 66 -10.19 -9.90 -9.38
N GLU A 67 -10.81 -11.06 -9.53
CA GLU A 67 -10.98 -12.01 -8.44
C GLU A 67 -9.59 -12.53 -8.07
N THR A 68 -9.00 -11.96 -7.04
CA THR A 68 -7.73 -12.44 -6.50
C THR A 68 -8.03 -13.74 -5.77
N ILE A 69 -7.70 -14.88 -6.39
CA ILE A 69 -7.71 -16.16 -5.69
C ILE A 69 -6.66 -16.04 -4.58
N GLN A 70 -7.12 -15.96 -3.33
CA GLN A 70 -6.25 -15.88 -2.16
C GLN A 70 -5.57 -17.24 -2.00
N VAL A 71 -4.43 -17.43 -2.67
CA VAL A 71 -3.58 -18.59 -2.43
C VAL A 71 -3.07 -18.48 -0.99
N PRO A 72 -3.24 -19.52 -0.15
CA PRO A 72 -2.69 -19.51 1.19
C PRO A 72 -1.19 -19.29 1.10
N LYS A 73 -0.74 -18.13 1.61
CA LYS A 73 0.67 -17.76 1.58
C LYS A 73 1.43 -18.74 2.47
N LYS A 74 2.46 -19.40 1.95
CA LYS A 74 3.42 -20.13 2.77
C LYS A 74 4.13 -19.13 3.67
N VAL A 75 3.77 -19.11 4.95
CA VAL A 75 4.48 -18.33 5.95
C VAL A 75 5.62 -19.20 6.45
N VAL A 76 6.86 -18.82 6.12
CA VAL A 76 8.04 -19.44 6.72
C VAL A 76 8.08 -18.99 8.18
N ARG A 77 7.65 -19.86 9.09
CA ARG A 77 7.77 -19.66 10.53
C ARG A 77 9.07 -20.30 10.99
N ASP A 78 9.72 -19.69 11.98
CA ASP A 78 10.82 -20.33 12.67
C ASP A 78 10.27 -21.57 13.39
N PRO A 79 10.84 -22.76 13.17
CA PRO A 79 10.33 -24.03 13.71
C PRO A 79 10.23 -24.03 15.24
N ARG A 80 11.01 -23.18 15.93
CA ARG A 80 10.90 -23.02 17.40
C ARG A 80 9.56 -22.42 17.83
N PHE A 81 8.93 -21.65 16.95
CA PHE A 81 7.65 -20.97 17.19
C PHE A 81 6.53 -21.56 16.32
N GLU A 82 6.72 -22.78 15.81
CA GLU A 82 5.68 -23.51 15.10
C GLU A 82 4.70 -24.15 16.08
N SER A 83 3.41 -24.23 15.71
CA SER A 83 2.38 -24.86 16.56
C SER A 83 2.60 -26.37 16.77
N LEU A 84 3.51 -26.97 15.99
CA LEU A 84 3.92 -28.36 16.07
C LEU A 84 5.14 -28.57 16.98
N CYS A 85 5.73 -27.48 17.50
CA CYS A 85 6.72 -27.54 18.56
C CYS A 85 6.07 -28.19 19.79
N GLY A 86 6.74 -29.21 20.36
CA GLY A 86 6.14 -30.15 21.32
C GLY A 86 5.56 -29.50 22.58
N THR A 87 4.74 -30.28 23.30
CA THR A 87 4.13 -29.87 24.57
C THR A 87 5.18 -29.70 25.67
N LEU A 88 5.09 -28.62 26.44
CA LEU A 88 5.98 -28.40 27.58
C LEU A 88 5.67 -29.41 28.69
N VAL A 89 6.67 -30.22 29.05
CA VAL A 89 6.60 -31.11 30.21
C VAL A 89 7.18 -30.36 31.42
N GLU A 90 6.30 -29.85 32.27
CA GLU A 90 6.62 -29.01 33.43
C GLU A 90 7.63 -29.69 34.38
N ASP A 91 7.41 -30.96 34.72
CA ASP A 91 8.31 -31.71 35.62
C ASP A 91 9.73 -31.81 35.06
N GLY A 92 9.85 -32.08 33.76
CA GLY A 92 11.14 -32.16 33.09
C GLY A 92 11.82 -30.80 33.01
N PHE A 93 11.04 -29.74 32.75
CA PHE A 93 11.54 -28.37 32.73
C PHE A 93 12.06 -27.95 34.11
N ARG A 94 11.27 -28.19 35.16
CA ARG A 94 11.62 -27.84 36.53
C ARG A 94 12.87 -28.57 37.01
N LYS A 95 13.01 -29.85 36.67
CA LYS A 95 14.23 -30.63 36.98
C LYS A 95 15.46 -30.11 36.23
N ARG A 96 15.35 -29.80 34.94
CA ARG A 96 16.48 -29.29 34.13
C ARG A 96 16.94 -27.91 34.57
N TYR A 97 16.01 -27.08 35.04
CA TYR A 97 16.28 -25.69 35.44
C TYR A 97 16.14 -25.48 36.95
N ASN A 98 16.42 -26.52 37.76
CA ASN A 98 16.18 -26.49 39.20
C ASN A 98 16.94 -25.35 39.91
N PHE A 99 18.15 -25.06 39.44
CA PHE A 99 18.99 -23.96 39.94
C PHE A 99 18.32 -22.57 39.85
N LEU A 100 17.39 -22.36 38.91
CA LEU A 100 16.63 -21.12 38.84
C LEU A 100 15.65 -21.01 40.01
N PHE A 101 14.93 -22.10 40.29
CA PHE A 101 13.86 -22.13 41.28
C PHE A 101 14.39 -22.25 42.71
N GLU A 102 15.45 -23.03 42.94
CA GLU A 102 15.99 -23.27 44.27
C GLU A 102 16.93 -22.16 44.74
N ASP A 103 17.76 -21.62 43.84
CA ASP A 103 18.84 -20.71 44.22
C ASP A 103 18.61 -19.27 43.73
N ASN A 104 18.49 -19.08 42.41
CA ASN A 104 18.57 -17.73 41.82
C ASN A 104 17.34 -16.87 42.10
N LEU A 105 16.13 -17.37 41.79
CA LEU A 105 14.87 -16.63 42.01
C LEU A 105 14.66 -16.26 43.49
N PRO A 106 14.84 -17.16 44.48
CA PRO A 106 14.68 -16.80 45.88
C PRO A 106 15.79 -15.84 46.36
N ALA A 107 17.02 -15.92 45.82
CA ALA A 107 18.07 -14.95 46.11
C ALA A 107 17.72 -13.55 45.57
N GLU A 108 17.33 -13.43 44.30
CA GLU A 108 16.92 -12.17 43.68
C GLU A 108 15.73 -11.55 44.43
N LYS A 109 14.72 -12.37 44.79
CA LYS A 109 13.58 -11.92 45.58
C LYS A 109 13.99 -11.35 46.93
N LYS A 110 14.90 -12.02 47.65
CA LYS A 110 15.43 -11.54 48.95
C LYS A 110 16.19 -10.23 48.79
N GLU A 111 16.98 -10.06 47.72
CA GLU A 111 17.69 -8.83 47.44
C GLU A 111 16.75 -7.66 47.13
N LEU A 112 15.74 -7.88 46.28
CA LEU A 112 14.72 -6.87 45.98
C LEU A 112 13.93 -6.46 47.22
N GLN A 113 13.60 -7.41 48.11
CA GLN A 113 12.96 -7.09 49.40
C GLN A 113 13.88 -6.25 50.30
N LYS A 114 15.20 -6.53 50.33
CA LYS A 114 16.16 -5.71 51.08
C LYS A 114 16.24 -4.29 50.51
N GLN A 115 16.24 -4.14 49.18
CA GLN A 115 16.20 -2.83 48.52
C GLN A 115 14.90 -2.08 48.85
N LEU A 116 13.76 -2.76 48.80
CA LEU A 116 12.46 -2.16 49.11
C LEU A 116 12.38 -1.59 50.53
N LYS A 117 13.04 -2.25 51.51
CA LYS A 117 13.10 -1.76 52.90
C LYS A 117 14.01 -0.52 53.06
N LYS A 118 15.03 -0.38 52.20
CA LYS A 118 15.99 0.72 52.26
C LYS A 118 15.48 1.97 51.55
N THR A 119 14.79 1.80 50.43
CA THR A 119 14.35 2.90 49.57
C THR A 119 13.05 3.52 50.07
N LYS A 120 12.99 4.86 50.13
CA LYS A 120 11.79 5.63 50.50
C LYS A 120 11.09 6.28 49.30
N ASP A 121 11.74 6.29 48.13
CA ASP A 121 11.20 6.93 46.93
C ASP A 121 10.00 6.18 46.36
N PRO A 122 8.86 6.85 46.11
CA PRO A 122 7.63 6.20 45.66
C PRO A 122 7.76 5.60 44.24
N GLY A 123 8.56 6.20 43.37
CA GLY A 123 8.80 5.69 42.01
C GLY A 123 9.59 4.38 42.00
N ILE A 124 10.70 4.34 42.75
CA ILE A 124 11.57 3.16 42.82
C ILE A 124 10.89 2.04 43.58
N THR A 125 10.17 2.33 44.67
CA THR A 125 9.41 1.31 45.40
C THR A 125 8.34 0.64 44.52
N LYS A 126 7.68 1.39 43.62
CA LYS A 126 6.75 0.82 42.63
C LYS A 126 7.48 -0.12 41.66
N GLN A 127 8.63 0.28 41.14
CA GLN A 127 9.44 -0.55 40.24
C GLN A 127 9.90 -1.85 40.91
N LEU A 128 10.39 -1.76 42.16
CA LEU A 128 10.82 -2.92 42.95
C LEU A 128 9.66 -3.88 43.23
N LYS A 129 8.48 -3.35 43.57
CA LYS A 129 7.26 -4.15 43.75
C LYS A 129 6.86 -4.87 42.46
N ASN A 130 6.91 -4.20 41.31
CA ASN A 130 6.65 -4.81 40.01
C ASN A 130 7.67 -5.92 39.72
N ARG A 131 8.96 -5.67 39.95
CA ARG A 131 10.03 -6.68 39.78
C ARG A 131 9.75 -7.94 40.60
N ILE A 132 9.37 -7.77 41.86
CA ILE A 132 9.00 -8.88 42.76
C ILE A 132 7.75 -9.61 42.25
N SER A 133 6.76 -8.91 41.68
CA SER A 133 5.56 -9.56 41.15
C SER A 133 5.88 -10.46 39.97
N TRP A 134 6.77 -10.04 39.06
CA TRP A 134 7.20 -10.88 37.92
C TRP A 134 7.75 -12.24 38.38
N ILE A 135 8.67 -12.22 39.36
CA ILE A 135 9.27 -13.43 39.95
C ILE A 135 8.22 -14.36 40.59
N VAL A 136 7.12 -13.82 41.10
CA VAL A 136 6.04 -14.60 41.74
C VAL A 136 5.04 -15.13 40.72
N THR A 137 4.75 -14.37 39.67
CA THR A 137 3.79 -14.76 38.62
C THR A 137 4.33 -15.86 37.70
N ASP A 138 5.64 -16.07 37.66
CA ASP A 138 6.26 -17.13 36.84
C ASP A 138 5.84 -18.55 37.26
N GLU A 139 5.25 -18.73 38.45
CA GLU A 139 4.62 -20.01 38.84
C GLU A 139 3.23 -20.24 38.21
N VAL A 140 2.61 -19.21 37.60
CA VAL A 140 1.23 -19.25 37.09
C VAL A 140 1.16 -19.12 35.56
N TRP A 141 2.24 -18.69 34.89
CA TRP A 141 2.27 -18.45 33.44
C TRP A 141 2.83 -19.62 32.60
N ILE A 142 3.13 -20.76 33.24
CA ILE A 142 3.48 -21.99 32.55
C ILE A 142 2.20 -22.82 32.38
N CYS A 143 1.29 -22.37 31.51
CA CYS A 143 0.14 -23.12 30.99
C CYS A 143 -0.34 -22.45 29.70
#